data_AF-A0A3S1TK88-F1
#
_entry.id   AF-A0A3S1TK88-F1
#
_cell.length_a   1.000
_cell.length_b   1.000
_cell.length_c   1.000
_cell.angle_alpha   90.00
_cell.angle_beta   90.00
_cell.angle_gamma   90.00
#
_symmetry.space_group_name_H-M   'P 1'
#
loop_
_entity.id
_entity.type
_entity.pdbx_description
1 polymer ?
#
loop_
_entity_poly.entity_id
_entity_poly.type
_entity_poly.pdbx_seq_one_letter_code
_entity_poly.pdbx_strand_id
1 'polypeptide(L)'
;PSKTRIEGEISGHLHPCARIVQRGRSVRRRCFAGDGGRMIMPAFGAYTGSLNVLDRAYAGLFRLETLVAYMLGAERIFAISGSMLRPG
;
A
#
# COMPACT_ATOMS: atom_id res chain seq x y z
N PRO A 1 -11.79 -5.13 0.85
CA PRO A 1 -11.89 -4.63 2.24
C PRO A 1 -13.35 -4.53 2.64
N SER A 2 -13.65 -4.94 3.86
CA SER A 2 -14.95 -4.78 4.51
C SER A 2 -15.31 -3.30 4.64
N LYS A 3 -16.62 -3.02 4.67
CA LYS A 3 -17.16 -1.66 4.80
C LYS A 3 -16.91 -1.10 6.21
N THR A 4 -17.00 -1.97 7.21
CA THR A 4 -16.66 -1.67 8.61
C THR A 4 -15.24 -2.11 8.89
N ARG A 5 -14.48 -1.34 9.69
CA ARG A 5 -13.13 -1.74 10.08
C ARG A 5 -13.18 -2.95 11.00
N ILE A 6 -12.43 -3.99 10.66
CA ILE A 6 -12.26 -5.21 11.48
C ILE A 6 -10.77 -5.30 11.86
N GLU A 7 -10.48 -5.43 13.16
CA GLU A 7 -9.10 -5.63 13.62
C GLU A 7 -8.55 -6.96 13.10
N GLY A 8 -7.32 -6.95 12.61
CA GLY A 8 -6.66 -8.10 11.99
C GLY A 8 -7.11 -8.41 10.56
N GLU A 9 -7.92 -7.55 9.92
CA GLU A 9 -8.38 -7.81 8.55
C GLU A 9 -7.22 -7.88 7.54
N ILE A 10 -7.20 -8.94 6.74
CA ILE A 10 -6.34 -9.04 5.55
C ILE A 10 -7.25 -9.15 4.32
N SER A 11 -7.10 -8.22 3.39
CA SER A 11 -7.99 -8.06 2.23
C SER A 11 -7.23 -8.01 0.91
N GLY A 12 -7.84 -8.53 -0.15
CA GLY A 12 -7.40 -8.33 -1.54
C GLY A 12 -8.16 -7.19 -2.25
N HIS A 13 -8.38 -7.36 -3.56
CA HIS A 13 -9.22 -6.55 -4.45
C HIS A 13 -8.65 -5.19 -4.90
N LEU A 14 -8.16 -4.33 -4.00
CA LEU A 14 -7.72 -2.97 -4.39
C LEU A 14 -6.30 -2.90 -4.99
N HIS A 15 -5.50 -3.95 -4.75
CA HIS A 15 -4.16 -4.15 -5.34
C HIS A 15 -3.22 -2.94 -5.16
N PRO A 16 -2.74 -2.67 -3.93
CA PRO A 16 -1.96 -1.48 -3.65
C PRO A 16 -0.59 -1.48 -4.33
N CYS A 17 -0.22 -0.28 -4.75
CA CYS A 17 1.14 0.10 -5.05
C CYS A 17 1.49 1.39 -4.31
N ALA A 18 2.76 1.55 -3.98
CA ALA A 18 3.28 2.75 -3.37
C ALA A 18 4.27 3.42 -4.32
N ARG A 19 4.31 4.74 -4.25
CA ARG A 19 5.31 5.57 -4.92
C ARG A 19 6.10 6.35 -3.89
N ILE A 20 7.42 6.35 -4.06
CA ILE A 20 8.35 7.21 -3.32
C ILE A 20 9.23 7.97 -4.30
N VAL A 21 9.79 9.08 -3.84
CA VAL A 21 10.86 9.80 -4.55
C VAL A 21 12.05 9.90 -3.62
N GLN A 22 13.16 9.30 -4.01
CA GLN A 22 14.38 9.27 -3.20
C GLN A 22 15.59 9.54 -4.10
N ARG A 23 16.47 10.47 -3.69
CA ARG A 23 17.67 10.87 -4.45
C ARG A 23 17.33 11.23 -5.91
N GLY A 24 16.25 11.97 -6.13
CA GLY A 24 15.79 12.39 -7.46
C GLY A 24 15.16 11.28 -8.32
N ARG A 25 15.06 10.04 -7.84
CA ARG A 25 14.47 8.92 -8.58
C ARG A 25 13.10 8.57 -8.03
N SER A 26 12.13 8.48 -8.94
CA SER A 26 10.78 7.98 -8.62
C SER A 26 10.76 6.45 -8.69
N VAL A 27 10.26 5.82 -7.63
CA VAL A 27 10.09 4.36 -7.58
C VAL A 27 8.64 4.06 -7.27
N ARG A 28 7.98 3.32 -8.16
CA ARG A 28 6.63 2.80 -7.97
C ARG A 28 6.67 1.28 -7.97
N ARG A 29 6.14 0.65 -6.92
CA ARG A 29 6.09 -0.82 -6.78
C ARG A 29 4.81 -1.25 -6.12
N ARG A 30 4.36 -2.48 -6.43
CA ARG A 30 3.34 -3.18 -5.63
C ARG A 30 3.79 -3.26 -4.17
N CYS A 31 2.84 -3.19 -3.25
CA CYS A 31 3.14 -3.25 -1.82
C CYS A 31 2.02 -3.96 -1.08
N PHE A 32 2.31 -4.45 0.12
CA PHE A 32 1.27 -4.59 1.13
C PHE A 32 1.07 -3.22 1.79
N ALA A 33 -0.17 -2.80 1.99
CA ALA A 33 -0.48 -1.56 2.70
C ALA A 33 -1.19 -1.90 3.99
N GLY A 34 -0.71 -1.41 5.13
CA GLY A 34 -1.31 -1.68 6.44
C GLY A 34 -1.05 -0.61 7.47
N ASP A 35 -1.82 -0.63 8.56
CA ASP A 35 -1.77 0.36 9.64
C ASP A 35 -1.61 -0.26 11.05
N GLY A 36 -1.31 -1.55 11.11
CA GLY A 36 -1.25 -2.34 12.34
C GLY A 36 -2.57 -2.99 12.75
N GLY A 37 -3.72 -2.51 12.27
CA GLY A 37 -5.02 -3.14 12.53
C GLY A 37 -5.68 -3.76 11.30
N ARG A 38 -5.21 -3.45 10.09
CA ARG A 38 -5.61 -4.11 8.85
C ARG A 38 -4.55 -4.02 7.77
N MET A 39 -4.63 -4.93 6.80
CA MET A 39 -3.71 -5.02 5.66
C MET A 39 -4.47 -5.26 4.35
N ILE A 40 -4.01 -4.61 3.28
CA ILE A 40 -4.44 -4.88 1.91
C ILE A 40 -3.26 -5.45 1.12
N MET A 41 -3.46 -6.62 0.52
CA MET A 41 -2.46 -7.35 -0.24
C MET A 41 -2.37 -6.87 -1.70
N PRO A 42 -1.16 -6.84 -2.28
CA PRO A 42 -0.99 -6.60 -3.70
C PRO A 42 -1.59 -7.76 -4.50
N ALA A 43 -1.86 -7.52 -5.78
CA ALA A 43 -2.09 -8.63 -6.67
C ALA A 43 -0.78 -9.28 -7.12
N PHE A 44 -0.79 -10.61 -7.11
CA PHE A 44 0.33 -11.42 -7.57
C PHE A 44 0.29 -11.70 -9.08
N GLY A 45 -0.88 -11.54 -9.72
CA GLY A 45 -1.04 -11.74 -11.16
C GLY A 45 -0.32 -10.67 -12.00
N ALA A 46 0.22 -11.07 -13.14
CA ALA A 46 0.95 -10.19 -14.06
C ALA A 46 0.05 -9.14 -14.75
N TYR A 47 -1.23 -9.46 -14.96
CA TYR A 47 -2.16 -8.64 -15.75
C TYR A 47 -3.06 -7.73 -14.91
N THR A 48 -2.79 -7.63 -13.62
CA THR A 48 -3.62 -6.81 -12.71
C THR A 48 -3.04 -5.42 -12.57
N GLY A 49 -3.92 -4.41 -12.74
CA GLY A 49 -3.60 -3.05 -12.37
C GLY A 49 -3.28 -2.94 -10.88
N SER A 50 -2.57 -1.88 -10.51
CA SER A 50 -2.33 -1.55 -9.10
C SER A 50 -2.63 -0.08 -8.86
N LEU A 51 -3.23 0.22 -7.72
CA LEU A 51 -3.70 1.56 -7.36
C LEU A 51 -2.77 2.18 -6.32
N ASN A 52 -2.48 3.48 -6.44
CA ASN A 52 -1.61 4.14 -5.45
C ASN A 52 -2.32 4.10 -4.08
N VAL A 53 -1.60 3.80 -2.99
CA VAL A 53 -2.14 3.79 -1.62
C VAL A 53 -2.74 5.16 -1.23
N LEU A 54 -2.33 6.25 -1.87
CA LEU A 54 -2.90 7.60 -1.69
C LEU A 54 -4.10 7.89 -2.61
N ASP A 55 -4.58 6.92 -3.38
CA ASP A 55 -5.81 7.06 -4.16
C ASP A 55 -7.04 7.13 -3.25
N ARG A 56 -8.08 7.87 -3.70
CA ARG A 56 -9.36 8.01 -2.99
C ARG A 56 -10.03 6.68 -2.64
N ALA A 57 -9.77 5.59 -3.37
CA ALA A 57 -10.30 4.26 -3.04
C ALA A 57 -9.77 3.74 -1.69
N TYR A 58 -8.66 4.28 -1.18
CA TYR A 58 -8.09 3.99 0.14
C TYR A 58 -8.52 4.99 1.22
N ALA A 59 -9.37 5.98 0.91
CA ALA A 59 -9.82 6.95 1.90
C ALA A 59 -10.59 6.26 3.04
N GLY A 60 -10.22 6.57 4.29
CA GLY A 60 -10.83 6.00 5.50
C GLY A 60 -10.47 4.52 5.75
N LEU A 61 -9.62 3.92 4.93
CA LEU A 61 -9.22 2.53 5.07
C LEU A 61 -8.15 2.35 6.14
N PHE A 62 -7.19 3.26 6.24
CA PHE A 62 -6.04 3.15 7.15
C PHE A 62 -6.00 4.31 8.13
N ARG A 63 -5.49 4.05 9.34
CA ARG A 63 -4.98 5.10 10.22
C ARG A 63 -3.73 5.70 9.57
N LEU A 64 -3.75 7.01 9.30
CA LEU A 64 -2.69 7.66 8.53
C LEU A 64 -1.38 7.74 9.33
N GLU A 65 -1.48 7.81 10.66
CA GLU A 65 -0.37 7.96 11.60
C GLU A 65 0.51 6.70 11.63
N THR A 66 -0.10 5.53 11.43
CA THR A 66 0.56 4.22 11.47
C THR A 66 0.63 3.54 10.10
N LEU A 67 0.26 4.24 9.03
CA LEU A 67 0.29 3.70 7.67
C LEU A 67 1.72 3.33 7.27
N VAL A 68 1.89 2.09 6.82
CA VAL A 68 3.13 1.56 6.24
C VAL A 68 2.83 0.88 4.92
N ALA A 69 3.61 1.21 3.90
CA ALA A 69 3.68 0.48 2.65
C ALA A 69 4.89 -0.45 2.65
N TYR A 70 4.64 -1.75 2.68
CA TYR A 70 5.66 -2.79 2.53
C TYR A 70 5.90 -3.05 1.04
N MET A 71 6.79 -2.26 0.45
CA MET A 71 7.08 -2.26 -0.99
C MET A 71 7.88 -3.50 -1.41
N LEU A 72 7.43 -4.16 -2.48
CA LEU A 72 8.08 -5.33 -3.04
C LEU A 72 9.32 -4.94 -3.86
N GLY A 73 10.49 -5.35 -3.36
CA GLY A 73 11.73 -5.41 -4.11
C GLY A 73 11.86 -6.69 -4.94
N ALA A 74 13.02 -6.88 -5.56
CA ALA A 74 13.31 -8.13 -6.29
C ALA A 74 13.47 -9.32 -5.33
N GLU A 75 14.14 -9.12 -4.19
CA GLU A 75 14.48 -10.19 -3.24
C GLU A 75 14.09 -9.86 -1.80
N ARG A 76 13.61 -8.64 -1.53
CA ARG A 76 13.30 -8.17 -0.18
C ARG A 76 12.11 -7.22 -0.15
N ILE A 77 11.54 -7.06 1.04
CA ILE A 77 10.46 -6.11 1.32
C ILE A 77 11.05 -4.87 1.97
N PHE A 78 10.56 -3.70 1.58
CA PHE A 78 10.95 -2.41 2.14
C PHE A 78 9.77 -1.80 2.88
N ALA A 79 9.89 -1.59 4.19
CA ALA A 79 8.89 -0.88 4.98
C ALA A 79 9.05 0.63 4.80
N ILE A 80 8.06 1.26 4.18
CA ILE A 80 8.03 2.69 3.88
C ILE A 80 6.90 3.34 4.68
N SER A 81 7.25 4.29 5.54
CA SER A 81 6.25 5.10 6.27
C SER A 81 5.34 5.86 5.29
N GLY A 82 4.05 5.96 5.64
CA GLY A 82 3.05 6.70 4.88
C GLY A 82 3.46 8.15 4.56
N SER A 83 4.23 8.80 5.45
CA SER A 83 4.73 10.17 5.24
C SER A 83 5.72 10.31 4.07
N MET A 84 6.40 9.22 3.69
CA MET A 84 7.33 9.19 2.56
C MET A 84 6.61 8.93 1.22
N LEU A 85 5.34 8.54 1.25
CA LEU A 85 4.58 8.24 0.06
C LEU A 85 4.31 9.51 -0.75
N ARG A 86 4.18 9.31 -2.06
CA ARG A 86 3.84 10.36 -3.01
C ARG A 86 2.64 9.93 -3.85
N PRO A 87 1.75 10.87 -4.21
CA PRO A 87 0.67 10.59 -5.14
C PRO A 87 1.24 10.17 -6.50
N GLY A 88 0.40 9.50 -7.30
CA GLY A 88 0.76 8.91 -8.59
C GLY A 88 1.60 9.80 -9.47
#